data_AF-A0A5C8HX32-F1
#
_entry.id   AF-A0A5C8HX32-F1
#
_cell.length_a   1.000
_cell.length_b   1.000
_cell.length_c   1.000
_cell.angle_alpha   90.00
_cell.angle_beta   90.00
_cell.angle_gamma   90.00
#
_symmetry.space_group_name_H-M   'P 1'
#
loop_
_entity.id
_entity.type
_entity.pdbx_description
1 polymer ?
#
loop_
_entity_poly.entity_id
_entity_poly.type
_entity_poly.pdbx_seq_one_letter_code
_entity_poly.pdbx_strand_id
1 'polypeptide(L)'
;MAHTASRTRSLALAGTLVGLVLLAGCSAAAEPAPASPVAETDAAGPVDAGSSALVITCDQVAAVAAPITAGMIFSPDDSSEDSSATSCVWITDDVDQGTTDLEGYGAIAIGVDGTGWTADDMEMLSATGTVIDDPRAAAVDGRVYLLAEGETLADVGSVQLLFPEGTVTVVTTGAALSATAEETAVPVDDVIGVAADVAALRR
;
A
#
# COMPACT_ATOMS: atom_id res chain seq x y z
N MET A 1 -19.81 50.08 -24.90
CA MET A 1 -18.77 49.39 -24.10
C MET A 1 -18.52 48.06 -24.80
N ALA A 2 -17.36 47.93 -25.42
CA ALA A 2 -16.98 46.80 -26.27
C ALA A 2 -16.10 45.85 -25.44
N HIS A 3 -16.47 44.56 -25.38
CA HIS A 3 -15.59 43.52 -24.87
C HIS A 3 -15.07 42.68 -26.04
N THR A 4 -13.79 42.90 -26.31
CA THR A 4 -12.95 42.26 -27.32
C THR A 4 -12.74 40.79 -26.95
N ALA A 5 -13.10 39.89 -27.86
CA ALA A 5 -12.85 38.46 -27.75
C ALA A 5 -11.35 38.15 -27.92
N SER A 6 -10.76 37.49 -26.93
CA SER A 6 -9.39 36.99 -26.98
C SER A 6 -9.34 35.66 -27.73
N ARG A 7 -8.54 35.60 -28.81
CA ARG A 7 -8.21 34.39 -29.56
C ARG A 7 -6.91 33.81 -29.01
N THR A 8 -6.98 32.67 -28.33
CA THR A 8 -5.78 31.91 -27.95
C THR A 8 -5.51 30.83 -28.99
N ARG A 9 -4.36 30.95 -29.66
CA ARG A 9 -3.83 29.98 -30.63
C ARG A 9 -3.11 28.87 -29.86
N SER A 10 -3.57 27.63 -29.99
CA SER A 10 -2.81 26.45 -29.55
C SER A 10 -1.82 26.03 -30.64
N LEU A 11 -0.54 26.20 -30.35
CA LEU A 11 0.57 25.60 -31.07
C LEU A 11 0.72 24.15 -30.59
N ALA A 12 0.52 23.18 -31.47
CA ALA A 12 0.89 21.79 -31.25
C ALA A 12 2.29 21.57 -31.83
N LEU A 13 3.24 21.13 -31.00
CA LEU A 13 4.56 20.71 -31.44
C LEU A 13 5.12 19.62 -30.51
N ALA A 14 5.85 18.68 -31.14
CA ALA A 14 6.65 17.58 -30.60
C ALA A 14 5.83 16.38 -30.09
N GLY A 15 5.93 15.18 -30.67
CA GLY A 15 7.14 14.34 -30.78
C GLY A 15 6.95 13.19 -29.76
N THR A 16 7.28 11.91 -29.97
CA THR A 16 8.33 11.28 -30.78
C THR A 16 8.13 9.76 -30.73
N LEU A 17 8.72 9.06 -31.71
CA LEU A 17 9.28 7.68 -31.66
C LEU A 17 8.36 6.45 -31.75
N VAL A 18 8.26 5.99 -32.99
CA VAL A 18 7.92 4.64 -33.43
C VAL A 18 9.01 3.65 -33.00
N GLY A 19 8.59 2.49 -32.50
CA GLY A 19 9.44 1.40 -32.04
C GLY A 19 10.10 0.56 -33.14
N LEU A 20 11.14 -0.15 -32.71
CA LEU A 20 11.71 -1.32 -33.40
C LEU A 20 12.63 -2.05 -32.41
N VAL A 21 12.11 -3.06 -31.70
CA VAL A 21 12.93 -4.05 -30.99
C VAL A 21 13.07 -5.25 -31.93
N LEU A 22 14.27 -5.39 -32.48
CA LEU A 22 14.67 -6.51 -33.31
C LEU A 22 14.97 -7.72 -32.40
N LEU A 23 14.11 -8.74 -32.46
CA LEU A 23 14.41 -10.10 -32.00
C LEU A 23 15.10 -10.85 -33.13
N ALA A 24 16.41 -11.06 -32.99
CA ALA A 24 17.17 -11.98 -33.84
C ALA A 24 18.28 -12.66 -33.02
N GLY A 25 18.34 -13.99 -33.10
CA GLY A 25 19.60 -14.72 -32.93
C GLY A 25 19.59 -15.92 -31.99
N CYS A 26 19.13 -17.06 -32.50
CA CYS A 26 19.42 -18.41 -31.97
C CYS A 26 20.89 -18.83 -32.16
N SER A 27 21.29 -19.87 -31.41
CA SER A 27 22.37 -20.88 -31.63
C SER A 27 23.58 -20.70 -30.69
N ALA A 28 24.16 -21.71 -30.03
CA ALA A 28 24.08 -23.17 -30.17
C ALA A 28 24.47 -23.89 -28.86
N ALA A 29 24.25 -25.22 -28.84
CA ALA A 29 24.44 -26.16 -27.73
C ALA A 29 25.78 -26.94 -27.78
N ALA A 30 25.99 -27.75 -26.71
CA ALA A 30 27.00 -28.79 -26.41
C ALA A 30 28.21 -28.28 -25.56
N GLU A 31 28.60 -28.90 -24.45
CA GLU A 31 28.80 -30.34 -24.14
C GLU A 31 28.48 -30.72 -22.67
N PRO A 32 28.10 -31.99 -22.37
CA PRO A 32 28.03 -32.52 -21.02
C PRO A 32 29.35 -33.19 -20.60
N ALA A 33 29.83 -32.92 -19.38
CA ALA A 33 30.98 -33.57 -18.76
C ALA A 33 30.58 -34.20 -17.40
N PRO A 34 31.29 -35.23 -16.94
CA PRO A 34 30.69 -36.44 -16.38
C PRO A 34 30.25 -36.35 -14.91
N ALA A 35 29.21 -37.13 -14.60
CA ALA A 35 28.71 -37.39 -13.26
C ALA A 35 29.80 -37.98 -12.36
N SER A 36 30.03 -37.33 -11.21
CA SER A 36 30.69 -37.95 -10.06
C SER A 36 29.63 -38.66 -9.20
N PRO A 37 29.91 -39.85 -8.66
CA PRO A 37 28.92 -40.66 -7.95
C PRO A 37 28.46 -39.99 -6.66
N VAL A 38 27.14 -39.97 -6.50
CA VAL A 38 26.40 -39.55 -5.30
C VAL A 38 26.83 -40.44 -4.13
N ALA A 39 27.45 -39.85 -3.10
CA ALA A 39 27.47 -40.44 -1.78
C ALA A 39 26.19 -39.98 -1.07
N GLU A 40 25.19 -40.86 -0.98
CA GLU A 40 24.05 -40.71 -0.09
C GLU A 40 24.60 -40.69 1.34
N THR A 41 24.75 -39.49 1.89
CA THR A 41 24.76 -39.29 3.34
C THR A 41 23.41 -38.70 3.67
N ASP A 42 22.54 -39.54 4.25
CA ASP A 42 21.36 -39.11 5.00
C ASP A 42 21.81 -38.21 6.16
N ALA A 43 22.08 -36.96 5.85
CA ALA A 43 21.94 -35.88 6.79
C ALA A 43 20.48 -35.45 6.68
N ALA A 44 19.64 -35.94 7.60
CA ALA A 44 18.45 -35.22 8.00
C ALA A 44 18.92 -33.84 8.48
N GLY A 45 19.06 -32.91 7.53
CA GLY A 45 19.22 -31.50 7.81
C GLY A 45 18.07 -31.06 8.69
N PRO A 46 18.26 -30.03 9.52
CA PRO A 46 17.17 -29.50 10.32
C PRO A 46 16.02 -29.22 9.35
N VAL A 47 14.89 -29.89 9.57
CA VAL A 47 13.62 -29.45 9.02
C VAL A 47 13.54 -27.97 9.39
N ASP A 48 13.64 -27.12 8.37
CA ASP A 48 13.42 -25.70 8.52
C ASP A 48 12.07 -25.58 9.20
N ALA A 49 12.11 -25.25 10.49
CA ALA A 49 10.92 -25.14 11.31
C ALA A 49 10.17 -23.97 10.70
N GLY A 50 9.17 -24.31 9.90
CA GLY A 50 8.53 -23.41 8.96
C GLY A 50 8.34 -22.04 9.56
N SER A 51 9.02 -21.05 8.98
CA SER A 51 8.51 -19.70 8.99
C SER A 51 7.29 -19.72 8.08
N SER A 52 6.19 -20.29 8.58
CA SER A 52 4.87 -19.94 8.07
C SER A 52 4.76 -18.47 8.39
N ALA A 53 5.06 -17.63 7.39
CA ALA A 53 4.79 -16.20 7.47
C ALA A 53 3.39 -16.06 8.06
N LEU A 54 3.29 -15.41 9.21
CA LEU A 54 2.01 -15.21 9.87
C LEU A 54 1.14 -14.42 8.91
N VAL A 55 0.17 -15.09 8.28
CA VAL A 55 -0.79 -14.42 7.42
C VAL A 55 -1.69 -13.62 8.35
N ILE A 56 -1.57 -12.29 8.27
CA ILE A 56 -2.50 -11.38 8.91
C ILE A 56 -3.80 -11.46 8.12
N THR A 57 -4.90 -11.77 8.79
CA THR A 57 -6.22 -11.84 8.16
C THR A 57 -6.94 -10.50 8.29
N CYS A 58 -7.85 -10.19 7.38
CA CYS A 58 -8.77 -9.08 7.44
C CYS A 58 -9.70 -9.16 8.64
N ASP A 59 -10.00 -10.34 9.19
CA ASP A 59 -10.69 -10.45 10.47
C ASP A 59 -9.85 -9.84 11.62
N GLN A 60 -8.53 -10.08 11.63
CA GLN A 60 -7.63 -9.49 12.62
C GLN A 60 -7.48 -7.97 12.39
N VAL A 61 -7.35 -7.53 11.13
CA VAL A 61 -7.28 -6.10 10.80
C VAL A 61 -8.58 -5.39 11.17
N ALA A 62 -9.74 -5.97 10.87
CA ALA A 62 -11.05 -5.39 11.16
C ALA A 62 -11.25 -5.15 12.66
N ALA A 63 -10.76 -6.06 13.51
CA ALA A 63 -10.86 -5.92 14.96
C ALA A 63 -10.15 -4.68 15.50
N VAL A 64 -9.04 -4.26 14.88
CA VAL A 64 -8.27 -3.08 15.29
C VAL A 64 -8.62 -1.83 14.47
N ALA A 65 -9.13 -1.98 13.26
CA ALA A 65 -9.48 -0.89 12.36
C ALA A 65 -10.81 -0.18 12.69
N ALA A 66 -11.63 -0.77 13.58
CA ALA A 66 -12.95 -0.25 13.95
C ALA A 66 -13.00 1.25 14.28
N PRO A 67 -11.98 1.88 14.92
CA PRO A 67 -12.00 3.33 15.16
C PRO A 67 -12.04 4.18 13.89
N ILE A 68 -11.44 3.73 12.79
CA ILE A 68 -11.32 4.50 11.55
C ILE A 68 -12.27 4.03 10.44
N THR A 69 -12.94 2.89 10.62
CA THR A 69 -13.91 2.33 9.65
C THR A 69 -15.34 2.31 10.20
N ALA A 70 -15.59 3.00 11.30
CA ALA A 70 -16.92 3.08 11.91
C ALA A 70 -17.96 3.64 10.93
N GLY A 71 -19.05 2.89 10.70
CA GLY A 71 -20.11 3.27 9.77
C GLY A 71 -19.91 2.77 8.33
N MET A 72 -18.72 2.26 7.99
CA MET A 72 -18.43 1.71 6.66
C MET A 72 -18.72 0.22 6.59
N ILE A 73 -18.91 -0.29 5.37
CA ILE A 73 -19.21 -1.69 5.06
C ILE A 73 -17.92 -2.37 4.61
N PHE A 74 -17.57 -3.49 5.24
CA PHE A 74 -16.43 -4.30 4.78
C PHE A 74 -16.75 -4.92 3.41
N SER A 75 -15.89 -4.70 2.42
CA SER A 75 -16.01 -5.27 1.08
C SER A 75 -15.10 -6.49 0.93
N PRO A 76 -15.62 -7.73 1.04
CA PRO A 76 -14.81 -8.94 0.84
C PRO A 76 -14.37 -9.10 -0.62
N ASP A 77 -15.13 -8.57 -1.57
CA ASP A 77 -14.82 -8.68 -3.01
C ASP A 77 -13.66 -7.76 -3.43
N ASP A 78 -13.45 -6.65 -2.71
CA ASP A 78 -12.32 -5.73 -2.91
C ASP A 78 -11.13 -6.03 -1.98
N SER A 79 -11.28 -7.01 -1.08
CA SER A 79 -10.25 -7.43 -0.13
C SER A 79 -9.50 -8.68 -0.62
N SER A 80 -8.26 -8.83 -0.18
CA SER A 80 -7.42 -9.98 -0.53
C SER A 80 -6.47 -10.35 0.59
N GLU A 81 -6.28 -11.65 0.80
CA GLU A 81 -5.33 -12.21 1.77
C GLU A 81 -4.48 -13.27 1.08
N ASP A 82 -3.17 -13.10 1.13
CA ASP A 82 -2.23 -14.14 0.71
C ASP A 82 -0.98 -14.17 1.60
N SER A 83 -0.06 -15.08 1.31
CA SER A 83 1.16 -15.27 2.11
C SER A 83 2.13 -14.09 2.07
N SER A 84 1.96 -13.17 1.13
CA SER A 84 2.86 -12.03 0.90
C SER A 84 2.27 -10.69 1.35
N ALA A 85 0.95 -10.52 1.21
CA ALA A 85 0.25 -9.31 1.60
C ALA A 85 -1.22 -9.55 1.93
N THR A 86 -1.77 -8.64 2.73
CA THR A 86 -3.18 -8.55 3.08
C THR A 86 -3.67 -7.15 2.77
N SER A 87 -4.81 -7.03 2.09
CA SER A 87 -5.47 -5.76 1.78
C SER A 87 -6.93 -5.88 2.17
N CYS A 88 -7.37 -5.05 3.10
CA CYS A 88 -8.73 -5.06 3.64
C CYS A 88 -9.41 -3.74 3.32
N VAL A 89 -10.60 -3.81 2.72
CA VAL A 89 -11.29 -2.64 2.17
C VAL A 89 -12.63 -2.45 2.85
N TRP A 90 -12.91 -1.21 3.26
CA TRP A 90 -14.21 -0.74 3.71
C TRP A 90 -14.71 0.34 2.77
N ILE A 91 -15.99 0.28 2.43
CA ILE A 91 -16.65 1.18 1.49
C ILE A 91 -17.85 1.85 2.17
N THR A 92 -18.23 3.04 1.69
CA THR A 92 -19.47 3.67 2.13
C THR A 92 -20.70 2.95 1.57
N ASP A 93 -21.86 3.17 2.20
CA ASP A 93 -23.15 2.62 1.75
C ASP A 93 -23.49 3.01 0.30
N ASP A 94 -23.10 4.22 -0.09
CA ASP A 94 -23.24 4.72 -1.46
C ASP A 94 -22.47 3.86 -2.48
N VAL A 95 -21.23 3.48 -2.16
CA VAL A 95 -20.42 2.61 -3.02
C VAL A 95 -21.04 1.21 -3.10
N ASP A 96 -21.49 0.66 -1.97
CA ASP A 96 -22.12 -0.68 -1.90
C ASP A 96 -23.40 -0.75 -2.75
N GLN A 97 -24.22 0.31 -2.70
CA GLN A 97 -25.44 0.41 -3.52
C GLN A 97 -25.16 0.72 -5.00
N GLY A 98 -23.90 0.97 -5.37
CA GLY A 98 -23.49 1.31 -6.73
C GLY A 98 -24.08 2.64 -7.21
N THR A 99 -24.28 3.59 -6.30
CA THR A 99 -24.80 4.91 -6.65
C THR A 99 -23.79 5.71 -7.47
N THR A 100 -24.30 6.66 -8.27
CA THR A 100 -23.47 7.67 -8.94
C THR A 100 -23.41 8.98 -8.16
N ASP A 101 -24.01 9.01 -6.96
CA ASP A 101 -23.87 10.15 -6.05
C ASP A 101 -22.43 10.16 -5.52
N LEU A 102 -21.72 11.25 -5.79
CA LEU A 102 -20.33 11.40 -5.40
C LEU A 102 -20.21 12.02 -4.01
N GLU A 103 -21.29 12.56 -3.43
CA GLU A 103 -21.22 13.27 -2.14
C GLU A 103 -20.96 12.33 -0.95
N GLY A 104 -21.28 11.04 -1.05
CA GLY A 104 -20.93 10.03 -0.04
C GLY A 104 -20.05 8.91 -0.57
N TYR A 105 -19.42 9.08 -1.74
CA TYR A 105 -18.56 8.05 -2.32
C TYR A 105 -17.20 8.01 -1.65
N GLY A 106 -16.83 6.88 -1.02
CA GLY A 106 -15.54 6.74 -0.37
C GLY A 106 -15.18 5.30 -0.01
N ALA A 107 -13.89 5.06 0.15
CA ALA A 107 -13.38 3.82 0.71
C ALA A 107 -12.13 4.06 1.55
N ILE A 108 -11.91 3.20 2.53
CA ILE A 108 -10.65 3.09 3.29
C ILE A 108 -10.09 1.69 3.03
N ALA A 109 -8.83 1.63 2.64
CA ALA A 109 -8.10 0.37 2.51
C ALA A 109 -6.93 0.34 3.49
N ILE A 110 -6.74 -0.81 4.12
CA ILE A 110 -5.61 -1.10 5.00
C ILE A 110 -4.83 -2.27 4.38
N GLY A 111 -3.63 -1.97 3.91
CA GLY A 111 -2.68 -2.93 3.37
C GLY A 111 -1.60 -3.27 4.38
N VAL A 112 -1.20 -4.54 4.43
CA VAL A 112 -0.08 -5.04 5.22
C VAL A 112 0.77 -5.96 4.36
N ASP A 113 2.05 -5.67 4.22
CA ASP A 113 2.97 -6.50 3.45
C ASP A 113 4.34 -6.67 4.13
N GLY A 114 5.14 -7.59 3.60
CA GLY A 114 6.46 -7.94 4.13
C GLY A 114 7.62 -7.05 3.67
N THR A 115 7.36 -5.90 3.07
CA THR A 115 8.41 -4.95 2.69
C THR A 115 8.98 -4.32 3.96
N GLY A 116 10.12 -4.87 4.40
CA GLY A 116 10.85 -4.39 5.56
C GLY A 116 11.70 -3.16 5.24
N TRP A 117 11.88 -2.31 6.24
CA TRP A 117 12.60 -1.04 6.12
C TRP A 117 13.74 -0.95 7.12
N THR A 118 14.91 -0.54 6.65
CA THR A 118 16.04 -0.24 7.54
C THR A 118 15.99 1.21 8.03
N ALA A 119 16.75 1.51 9.09
CA ALA A 119 16.87 2.88 9.59
C ALA A 119 17.42 3.84 8.51
N ASP A 120 18.36 3.37 7.68
CA ASP A 120 18.94 4.14 6.59
C ASP A 120 17.89 4.43 5.49
N ASP A 121 17.02 3.46 5.17
CA ASP A 121 15.93 3.66 4.21
C ASP A 121 14.94 4.72 4.71
N MET A 122 14.58 4.67 6.01
CA MET A 122 13.69 5.65 6.63
C MET A 122 14.31 7.05 6.67
N GLU A 123 15.61 7.16 6.88
CA GLU A 123 16.32 8.46 6.82
C GLU A 123 16.28 9.02 5.39
N MET A 124 16.49 8.19 4.38
CA MET A 124 16.40 8.60 2.97
C MET A 124 14.99 9.10 2.60
N LEU A 125 13.93 8.48 3.11
CA LEU A 125 12.54 8.88 2.83
C LEU A 125 12.19 10.28 3.36
N SER A 126 12.89 10.76 4.38
CA SER A 126 12.72 12.14 4.87
C SER A 126 13.04 13.21 3.82
N ALA A 127 13.76 12.83 2.75
CA ALA A 127 14.03 13.72 1.62
C ALA A 127 12.87 13.82 0.61
N THR A 128 11.90 12.91 0.66
CA THR A 128 10.82 12.80 -0.36
C THR A 128 9.41 12.97 0.19
N GLY A 129 9.23 13.02 1.51
CA GLY A 129 7.92 13.23 2.13
C GLY A 129 8.04 13.55 3.62
N THR A 130 6.90 13.55 4.31
CA THR A 130 6.84 13.90 5.73
C THR A 130 6.99 12.64 6.58
N VAL A 131 8.11 12.55 7.32
CA VAL A 131 8.35 11.49 8.30
C VAL A 131 7.98 12.01 9.69
N ILE A 132 7.17 11.24 10.42
CA ILE A 132 6.71 11.56 11.77
C ILE A 132 7.32 10.55 12.75
N ASP A 133 7.93 11.09 13.80
CA ASP A 133 8.39 10.33 14.96
C ASP A 133 7.25 10.15 15.96
N ASP A 134 6.47 9.09 15.76
CA ASP A 134 5.36 8.72 16.63
C ASP A 134 5.78 7.63 17.64
N PRO A 135 5.48 7.79 18.95
CA PRO A 135 5.84 6.78 19.95
C PRO A 135 5.21 5.40 19.72
N ARG A 136 4.04 5.32 19.06
CA ARG A 136 3.37 4.05 18.73
C ARG A 136 4.11 3.32 17.60
N ALA A 137 4.57 4.06 16.58
CA ALA A 137 5.42 3.49 15.54
C ALA A 137 6.80 3.09 16.08
N ALA A 138 7.38 3.90 16.97
CA ALA A 138 8.64 3.58 17.62
C ALA A 138 8.58 2.30 18.46
N ALA A 139 7.41 1.94 19.01
CA ALA A 139 7.22 0.69 19.73
C ALA A 139 7.42 -0.55 18.84
N VAL A 140 7.27 -0.39 17.52
CA VAL A 140 7.57 -1.41 16.51
C VAL A 140 8.87 -1.17 15.74
N ASP A 141 9.77 -0.34 16.28
CA ASP A 141 11.03 0.07 15.63
C ASP A 141 10.80 0.73 14.26
N GLY A 142 9.61 1.30 14.06
CA GLY A 142 9.19 1.92 12.81
C GLY A 142 9.04 3.43 12.88
N ARG A 143 8.67 4.01 11.73
CA ARG A 143 8.29 5.42 11.58
C ARG A 143 7.06 5.57 10.72
N VAL A 144 6.37 6.70 10.89
CA VAL A 144 5.24 7.06 10.04
C VAL A 144 5.73 7.91 8.88
N TYR A 145 5.24 7.60 7.69
CA TYR A 145 5.48 8.34 6.45
C TYR A 145 4.14 8.79 5.86
N LEU A 146 4.05 10.08 5.55
CA LEU A 146 2.90 10.69 4.88
C LEU A 146 3.29 11.17 3.49
N LEU A 147 2.41 10.95 2.51
CA LEU A 147 2.60 11.42 1.13
C LEU A 147 2.38 12.93 0.98
N ALA A 148 1.54 13.51 1.83
CA ALA A 148 1.25 14.94 1.87
C ALA A 148 1.04 15.39 3.33
N GLU A 149 1.08 16.70 3.56
CA GLU A 149 0.74 17.31 4.84
C GLU A 149 -0.78 17.51 4.95
N GLY A 150 -1.33 17.31 6.15
CA GLY A 150 -2.76 17.42 6.40
C GLY A 150 -3.15 16.92 7.80
N GLU A 151 -4.40 17.17 8.19
CA GLU A 151 -4.94 16.77 9.50
C GLU A 151 -5.77 15.49 9.42
N THR A 152 -6.31 15.19 8.23
CA THR A 152 -7.13 13.99 7.98
C THR A 152 -6.51 13.04 6.95
N LEU A 153 -6.96 11.79 6.94
CA LEU A 153 -6.57 10.78 5.95
C LEU A 153 -6.85 11.25 4.52
N ALA A 154 -7.96 11.94 4.30
CA ALA A 154 -8.33 12.56 3.03
C ALA A 154 -7.31 13.61 2.55
N ASP A 155 -6.76 14.41 3.47
CA ASP A 155 -5.77 15.44 3.13
C ASP A 155 -4.40 14.83 2.79
N VAL A 156 -3.95 13.85 3.59
CA VAL A 156 -2.62 13.25 3.45
C VAL A 156 -2.58 12.17 2.37
N GLY A 157 -3.75 11.68 1.93
CA GLY A 157 -3.95 10.59 0.97
C GLY A 157 -3.64 9.21 1.54
N SER A 158 -2.50 9.07 2.23
CA SER A 158 -2.12 7.83 2.91
C SER A 158 -1.28 8.07 4.16
N VAL A 159 -1.45 7.21 5.14
CA VAL A 159 -0.54 7.02 6.28
C VAL A 159 0.16 5.69 6.10
N GLN A 160 1.49 5.69 6.08
CA GLN A 160 2.29 4.47 5.99
C GLN A 160 3.12 4.32 7.27
N LEU A 161 2.99 3.19 7.96
CA LEU A 161 3.89 2.81 9.04
C LEU A 161 4.92 1.82 8.48
N LEU A 162 6.17 2.27 8.47
CA LEU A 162 7.31 1.54 7.91
C LEU A 162 8.14 0.97 9.06
N PHE A 163 8.39 -0.34 9.06
CA PHE A 163 9.10 -1.02 10.15
C PHE A 163 9.94 -2.19 9.62
N PRO A 164 10.87 -2.76 10.41
CA PRO A 164 11.79 -3.78 9.90
C PRO A 164 11.08 -5.04 9.38
N GLU A 165 9.93 -5.41 9.95
CA GLU A 165 9.18 -6.62 9.59
C GLU A 165 8.07 -6.39 8.55
N GLY A 166 7.87 -5.16 8.07
CA GLY A 166 6.88 -4.88 7.04
C GLY A 166 6.47 -3.42 6.87
N THR A 167 5.37 -3.27 6.14
CA THR A 167 4.69 -1.98 5.90
C THR A 167 3.22 -2.13 6.23
N VAL A 168 2.66 -1.17 6.96
CA VAL A 168 1.20 -0.98 7.03
C VAL A 168 0.86 0.30 6.28
N THR A 169 0.02 0.20 5.26
CA THR A 169 -0.49 1.34 4.49
C THR A 169 -1.97 1.51 4.77
N VAL A 170 -2.37 2.68 5.25
CA VAL A 170 -3.77 3.09 5.31
C VAL A 170 -3.99 4.18 4.29
N VAL A 171 -4.95 3.99 3.40
CA VAL A 171 -5.27 4.91 2.30
C VAL A 171 -6.76 5.14 2.24
N THR A 172 -7.17 6.34 1.87
CA THR A 172 -8.54 6.60 1.44
C THR A 172 -8.60 6.79 -0.06
N THR A 173 -9.66 6.27 -0.67
CA THR A 173 -10.00 6.56 -2.07
C THR A 173 -11.38 7.20 -2.12
N GLY A 174 -11.66 7.95 -3.18
CA GLY A 174 -12.92 8.70 -3.30
C GLY A 174 -12.93 10.04 -2.56
N ALA A 175 -12.00 10.32 -1.64
CA ALA A 175 -11.91 11.62 -0.95
C ALA A 175 -11.77 12.83 -1.89
N ALA A 176 -11.13 12.67 -3.05
CA ALA A 176 -11.08 13.72 -4.07
C ALA A 176 -12.40 13.90 -4.86
N LEU A 177 -13.26 12.88 -4.82
CA LEU A 177 -14.58 12.86 -5.47
C LEU A 177 -15.68 13.35 -4.51
N SER A 178 -15.50 13.10 -3.22
CA SER A 178 -16.38 13.56 -2.16
C SER A 178 -15.65 14.51 -1.21
N ALA A 179 -15.88 15.81 -1.37
CA ALA A 179 -15.41 16.82 -0.40
C ALA A 179 -16.16 16.76 0.95
N THR A 180 -17.17 15.90 1.08
CA THR A 180 -18.14 15.88 2.18
C THR A 180 -18.29 14.52 2.87
N ALA A 181 -17.62 13.47 2.39
CA ALA A 181 -17.67 12.15 3.01
C ALA A 181 -16.98 12.18 4.38
N GLU A 182 -17.75 12.46 5.42
CA GLU A 182 -17.30 12.53 6.81
C GLU A 182 -16.62 11.22 7.24
N GLU A 183 -17.05 10.08 6.69
CA GLU A 183 -16.48 8.75 6.96
C GLU A 183 -15.02 8.61 6.49
N THR A 184 -14.57 9.44 5.55
CA THR A 184 -13.17 9.44 5.07
C THR A 184 -12.31 10.56 5.67
N ALA A 185 -12.93 11.51 6.38
CA ALA A 185 -12.26 12.63 7.06
C ALA A 185 -11.70 12.21 8.44
N VAL A 186 -11.05 11.04 8.49
CA VAL A 186 -10.51 10.46 9.72
C VAL A 186 -9.25 11.21 10.16
N PRO A 187 -9.10 11.62 11.44
CA PRO A 187 -7.88 12.25 11.93
C PRO A 187 -6.64 11.39 11.71
N VAL A 188 -5.55 11.99 11.24
CA VAL A 188 -4.27 11.28 11.00
C VAL A 188 -3.77 10.58 12.26
N ASP A 189 -3.96 11.18 13.44
CA ASP A 189 -3.56 10.58 14.72
C ASP A 189 -4.25 9.24 15.02
N ASP A 190 -5.54 9.13 14.71
CA ASP A 190 -6.30 7.89 14.88
C ASP A 190 -5.83 6.82 13.87
N VAL A 191 -5.55 7.24 12.64
CA VAL A 191 -5.02 6.34 11.59
C VAL A 191 -3.64 5.80 11.96
N ILE A 192 -2.75 6.63 12.52
CA ILE A 192 -1.44 6.18 13.02
C ILE A 192 -1.62 5.14 14.13
N GLY A 193 -2.59 5.35 15.03
CA GLY A 193 -2.96 4.39 16.07
C GLY A 193 -3.32 3.03 15.50
N VAL A 194 -4.25 3.00 14.55
CA VAL A 194 -4.66 1.76 13.87
C VAL A 194 -3.50 1.12 13.11
N ALA A 195 -2.69 1.91 12.39
CA ALA A 195 -1.55 1.39 11.66
C ALA A 195 -0.53 0.70 12.58
N ALA A 196 -0.30 1.26 13.78
CA ALA A 196 0.57 0.66 14.79
C ALA A 196 -0.02 -0.62 15.39
N ASP A 197 -1.32 -0.65 15.68
CA ASP A 197 -2.00 -1.85 16.19
C ASP A 197 -1.99 -2.98 15.15
N VAL A 198 -2.15 -2.65 13.87
CA VAL A 198 -2.03 -3.61 12.76
C VAL A 198 -0.58 -4.11 12.64
N ALA A 199 0.42 -3.23 12.75
CA ALA A 199 1.83 -3.63 12.70
C ALA A 199 2.18 -4.58 13.86
N ALA A 200 1.60 -4.37 15.04
CA ALA A 200 1.78 -5.23 16.20
C ALA A 200 1.24 -6.66 15.99
N LEU A 201 0.33 -6.89 15.04
CA LEU A 201 -0.15 -8.24 14.70
C LEU A 201 0.95 -9.13 14.10
N ARG A 202 2.06 -8.56 13.59
CA ARG A 202 3.21 -9.33 13.06
C ARG A 202 4.17 -9.83 14.14
N ARG A 203 3.97 -9.47 15.41
CA ARG A 203 4.86 -9.80 16.54
C ARG A 203 4.27 -10.94 17.39
#